data_AF-A0A3G4W0N2-F1
#
_entry.id   AF-A0A3G4W0N2-F1
#
_cell.length_a   1.000
_cell.length_b   1.000
_cell.length_c   1.000
_cell.angle_alpha   90.00
_cell.angle_beta   90.00
_cell.angle_gamma   90.00
#
_symmetry.space_group_name_H-M   'P 1'
#
loop_
_entity.id
_entity.type
_entity.pdbx_description
1 polymer ?
#
loop_
_entity_poly.entity_id
_entity_poly.type
_entity_poly.pdbx_seq_one_letter_code
_entity_poly.pdbx_strand_id
1 'polypeptide(L)'
;MKHLRRRQITALATGMLLAAGISLAAPASAAAATGSARTQTPLVVNARWGGHCTYDRLVIDVKGYVPQVTVTPVTHLVYDGSGKPVPLAGKYFLEVRLHPAAGHDDAGQNVYQGPKLVKIYLPKLKGMALTGDYEGYVTFGAAFDTKPSYTSSVLHGPERFVLDVAHPNVC
;
A
#
# COMPACT_ATOMS: atom_id res chain seq x y z
N MET A 1 46.90 -61.00 -11.44
CA MET A 1 48.37 -61.10 -11.66
C MET A 1 48.88 -59.67 -11.86
N LYS A 2 49.70 -59.00 -11.05
CA LYS A 2 50.65 -59.37 -10.01
C LYS A 2 50.71 -58.26 -8.93
N HIS A 3 50.54 -58.67 -7.68
CA HIS A 3 51.26 -58.28 -6.45
C HIS A 3 51.56 -56.82 -6.07
N LEU A 4 50.96 -56.42 -4.93
CA LEU A 4 51.48 -55.45 -3.94
C LEU A 4 52.94 -55.71 -3.56
N ARG A 5 53.69 -54.64 -3.25
CA ARG A 5 54.74 -54.59 -2.20
C ARG A 5 54.78 -53.17 -1.60
N ARG A 6 54.23 -52.97 -0.40
CA ARG A 6 54.90 -52.89 0.93
C ARG A 6 55.99 -51.80 1.00
N ARG A 7 55.71 -50.63 1.62
CA ARG A 7 55.83 -50.26 3.07
C ARG A 7 57.29 -50.16 3.53
N GLN A 8 57.74 -48.96 3.99
CA GLN A 8 58.48 -48.60 5.24
C GLN A 8 58.46 -47.03 5.34
N ILE A 9 57.85 -46.33 6.30
CA ILE A 9 58.12 -46.04 7.75
C ILE A 9 59.37 -45.16 8.01
N THR A 10 59.16 -43.96 8.57
CA THR A 10 59.84 -43.20 9.68
C THR A 10 59.71 -41.67 9.42
N ALA A 11 58.89 -40.86 10.08
CA ALA A 11 58.80 -40.40 11.49
C ALA A 11 59.79 -39.26 11.89
N LEU A 12 59.19 -38.09 12.23
CA LEU A 12 59.59 -37.02 13.19
C LEU A 12 60.75 -36.07 12.80
N ALA A 13 60.84 -34.77 13.14
CA ALA A 13 59.99 -33.68 13.67
C ALA A 13 60.85 -32.38 13.53
N THR A 14 60.39 -31.15 13.24
CA THR A 14 59.95 -30.01 14.11
C THR A 14 60.31 -28.73 13.31
N GLY A 15 59.44 -27.74 13.05
CA GLY A 15 59.06 -26.60 13.92
C GLY A 15 58.61 -25.42 13.02
N MET A 16 57.39 -24.87 13.18
CA MET A 16 57.04 -23.57 13.83
C MET A 16 57.27 -22.35 12.89
N LEU A 17 56.30 -21.53 12.45
CA LEU A 17 55.40 -20.62 13.20
C LEU A 17 54.23 -20.07 12.33
N LEU A 18 53.05 -19.95 12.96
CA LEU A 18 52.00 -18.90 12.93
C LEU A 18 51.56 -18.14 11.65
N ALA A 19 50.25 -18.22 11.35
CA ALA A 19 49.31 -17.10 11.46
C ALA A 19 47.84 -17.60 11.37
N ALA A 20 47.11 -17.58 12.49
CA ALA A 20 45.69 -17.85 12.55
C ALA A 20 44.91 -16.54 12.33
N GLY A 21 44.22 -16.40 11.20
CA GLY A 21 43.23 -15.35 10.97
C GLY A 21 41.84 -15.85 11.34
N ILE A 22 41.41 -15.62 12.58
CA ILE A 22 40.03 -15.86 13.00
C ILE A 22 39.27 -14.56 12.77
N SER A 23 38.52 -14.49 11.68
CA SER A 23 37.56 -13.40 11.43
C SER A 23 36.41 -13.54 12.42
N LEU A 24 36.32 -12.67 13.43
CA LEU A 24 35.12 -12.54 14.25
C LEU A 24 34.04 -11.87 13.41
N ALA A 25 33.05 -12.65 12.94
CA ALA A 25 31.79 -12.11 12.44
C ALA A 25 31.02 -11.55 13.64
N ALA A 26 30.88 -10.22 13.70
CA ALA A 26 30.00 -9.58 14.67
C ALA A 26 28.53 -9.96 14.36
N PRO A 27 27.69 -10.25 15.38
CA PRO A 27 26.27 -10.42 15.13
C PRO A 27 25.67 -9.07 14.73
N ALA A 28 25.06 -9.02 13.56
CA ALA A 28 24.20 -7.89 13.19
C ALA A 28 22.99 -7.91 14.13
N SER A 29 22.91 -6.96 15.08
CA SER A 29 21.70 -6.74 15.85
C SER A 29 20.60 -6.26 14.91
N ALA A 30 19.70 -7.18 14.53
CA ALA A 30 18.42 -6.83 13.96
C ALA A 30 17.61 -6.15 15.07
N ALA A 31 17.61 -4.81 15.09
CA ALA A 31 16.68 -4.06 15.89
C ALA A 31 15.26 -4.41 15.40
N ALA A 32 14.58 -5.28 16.14
CA ALA A 32 13.19 -5.59 15.91
C ALA A 32 12.41 -4.26 16.06
N ALA A 33 11.88 -3.75 14.95
CA ALA A 33 10.97 -2.63 14.99
C ALA A 33 9.78 -3.02 15.87
N THR A 34 9.66 -2.40 17.05
CA THR A 34 8.50 -2.53 17.93
C THR A 34 7.34 -1.73 17.35
N GLY A 35 6.86 -2.14 16.17
CA GLY A 35 5.53 -1.79 15.72
C GLY A 35 4.56 -2.68 16.47
N SER A 36 3.76 -2.11 17.37
CA SER A 36 2.61 -2.83 17.94
C SER A 36 1.80 -3.38 16.76
N ALA A 37 1.76 -4.71 16.61
CA ALA A 37 0.99 -5.35 15.56
C ALA A 37 -0.46 -4.95 15.76
N ARG A 38 -0.99 -4.09 14.89
CA ARG A 38 -2.42 -3.76 14.91
C ARG A 38 -3.15 -5.06 14.56
N THR A 39 -3.89 -5.58 15.53
CA THR A 39 -4.47 -6.93 15.46
C THR A 39 -5.74 -7.00 14.64
N GLN A 40 -6.35 -5.86 14.31
CA GLN A 40 -7.59 -5.79 13.53
C GLN A 40 -7.37 -5.01 12.24
N THR A 41 -7.83 -5.57 11.13
CA THR A 41 -7.85 -4.91 9.82
C THR A 41 -8.80 -3.70 9.88
N PRO A 42 -8.36 -2.50 9.48
CA PRO A 42 -9.24 -1.34 9.48
C PRO A 42 -10.29 -1.46 8.39
N LEU A 43 -11.51 -1.01 8.70
CA LEU A 43 -12.64 -1.15 7.81
C LEU A 43 -12.91 0.15 7.06
N VAL A 44 -12.91 0.11 5.73
CA VAL A 44 -13.36 1.23 4.90
C VAL A 44 -14.89 1.19 4.85
N VAL A 45 -15.51 2.20 5.44
CA VAL A 45 -16.97 2.18 5.65
C VAL A 45 -17.72 3.14 4.75
N ASN A 46 -17.06 4.17 4.23
CA ASN A 46 -17.70 5.13 3.35
C ASN A 46 -16.68 5.90 2.52
N ALA A 47 -17.15 6.49 1.42
CA ALA A 47 -16.40 7.52 0.72
C ALA A 47 -17.35 8.61 0.25
N ARG A 48 -16.93 9.86 0.45
CA ARG A 48 -17.74 11.06 0.25
C ARG A 48 -16.89 12.21 -0.27
N TRP A 49 -17.54 13.21 -0.85
CA TRP A 49 -16.85 14.35 -1.44
C TRP A 49 -17.51 15.68 -1.08
N GLY A 50 -16.78 16.77 -1.27
CA GLY A 50 -17.28 18.13 -1.08
C GLY A 50 -16.47 19.13 -1.89
N GLY A 51 -17.15 20.13 -2.44
CA GLY A 51 -16.50 21.27 -3.09
C GLY A 51 -16.18 22.35 -2.05
N HIS A 52 -15.01 22.95 -2.16
CA HIS A 52 -14.61 24.13 -1.40
C HIS A 52 -14.19 25.23 -2.36
N CYS A 53 -13.95 26.45 -1.85
CA CYS A 53 -13.63 27.60 -2.69
C CYS A 53 -12.41 27.37 -3.58
N THR A 54 -11.36 26.71 -3.07
CA THR A 54 -10.07 26.53 -3.75
C THR A 54 -9.65 25.07 -3.94
N TYR A 55 -10.46 24.11 -3.52
CA TYR A 55 -10.17 22.69 -3.68
C TYR A 55 -11.45 21.83 -3.64
N ASP A 56 -11.38 20.68 -4.30
CA ASP A 56 -12.34 19.60 -4.10
C ASP A 56 -11.75 18.59 -3.12
N ARG A 57 -12.59 18.04 -2.25
CA ARG A 57 -12.17 17.06 -1.26
C ARG A 57 -12.85 15.73 -1.52
N LEU A 58 -12.06 14.66 -1.59
CA LEU A 58 -12.51 13.27 -1.45
C LEU A 58 -12.09 12.78 -0.06
N VAL A 59 -13.02 12.15 0.66
CA VAL A 59 -12.81 11.60 2.00
C VAL A 59 -13.17 10.13 1.98
N ILE A 60 -12.29 9.29 2.50
CA ILE A 60 -12.55 7.87 2.76
C ILE A 60 -12.63 7.72 4.28
N ASP A 61 -13.82 7.38 4.76
CA ASP A 61 -14.06 7.18 6.19
C ASP A 61 -13.65 5.74 6.57
N VAL A 62 -12.85 5.60 7.63
CA VAL A 62 -12.27 4.34 8.07
C VAL A 62 -12.63 4.08 9.53
N LYS A 63 -12.97 2.84 9.88
CA LYS A 63 -13.07 2.39 11.28
C LYS A 63 -11.77 1.70 11.69
N GLY A 64 -11.32 1.97 12.92
CA GLY A 64 -10.04 1.49 13.42
C GLY A 64 -8.98 2.58 13.27
N TYR A 65 -8.20 2.53 12.20
CA TYR A 65 -7.13 3.49 11.89
C TYR A 65 -7.00 3.66 10.39
N VAL A 66 -6.51 4.80 9.91
CA VAL A 66 -6.13 4.92 8.49
C VAL A 66 -4.83 4.13 8.26
N PRO A 67 -4.84 3.08 7.41
CA PRO A 67 -3.64 2.29 7.12
C PRO A 67 -2.69 3.06 6.19
N GLN A 68 -1.67 2.38 5.67
CA GLN A 68 -0.88 2.97 4.60
C GLN A 68 -1.79 3.22 3.39
N VAL A 69 -1.70 4.44 2.85
CA VAL A 69 -2.45 4.85 1.66
C VAL A 69 -1.50 5.31 0.58
N THR A 70 -1.63 4.76 -0.61
CA THR A 70 -0.89 5.20 -1.81
C THR A 70 -1.84 5.91 -2.76
N VAL A 71 -1.42 7.06 -3.30
CA VAL A 71 -2.16 7.81 -4.32
C VAL A 71 -1.33 7.90 -5.58
N THR A 72 -1.70 7.14 -6.60
CA THR A 72 -0.91 6.95 -7.83
C THR A 72 -1.65 7.51 -9.04
N PRO A 73 -1.04 8.41 -9.83
CA PRO A 73 -1.55 8.78 -11.14
C PRO A 73 -1.47 7.59 -12.09
N VAL A 74 -2.59 7.25 -12.74
CA VAL A 74 -2.69 6.14 -13.68
C VAL A 74 -3.28 6.60 -15.02
N THR A 75 -2.96 5.88 -16.10
CA THR A 75 -3.47 6.19 -17.44
C THR A 75 -4.91 5.73 -17.63
N HIS A 76 -5.31 4.66 -16.95
CA HIS A 76 -6.66 4.12 -16.91
C HIS A 76 -6.88 3.39 -15.57
N LEU A 77 -8.13 3.32 -15.14
CA LEU A 77 -8.54 2.57 -13.96
C LEU A 77 -9.06 1.19 -14.37
N VAL A 78 -8.76 0.18 -13.56
CA VAL A 78 -9.28 -1.19 -13.71
C VAL A 78 -9.89 -1.66 -12.39
N TYR A 79 -10.85 -2.57 -12.46
CA TYR A 79 -11.35 -3.26 -11.27
C TYR A 79 -10.37 -4.35 -10.83
N ASP A 80 -10.06 -4.38 -9.54
CA ASP A 80 -9.16 -5.37 -8.94
C ASP A 80 -9.72 -6.79 -9.17
N GLY A 81 -8.82 -7.76 -9.33
CA GLY A 81 -9.13 -9.15 -9.65
C GLY A 81 -9.60 -9.39 -11.09
N SER A 82 -10.53 -8.57 -11.61
CA SER A 82 -11.08 -8.77 -12.96
C SER A 82 -10.25 -8.13 -14.09
N GLY A 83 -9.50 -7.07 -13.79
CA GLY A 83 -8.77 -6.28 -14.78
C GLY A 83 -9.65 -5.51 -15.77
N LYS A 84 -10.98 -5.53 -15.60
CA LYS A 84 -11.91 -4.82 -16.50
C LYS A 84 -11.77 -3.31 -16.32
N PRO A 85 -11.84 -2.51 -17.39
CA PRO A 85 -11.81 -1.05 -17.28
C PRO A 85 -12.94 -0.52 -16.40
N VAL A 86 -12.65 0.48 -15.57
CA VAL A 86 -13.66 1.20 -14.80
C VAL A 86 -14.32 2.24 -15.72
N PRO A 87 -15.64 2.26 -15.88
CA PRO A 87 -16.34 3.16 -16.81
C PRO A 87 -16.51 4.57 -16.21
N LEU A 88 -15.39 5.19 -15.82
CA LEU A 88 -15.35 6.49 -15.18
C LEU A 88 -14.95 7.56 -16.19
N ALA A 89 -15.81 8.57 -16.35
CA ALA A 89 -15.57 9.65 -17.29
C ALA A 89 -14.46 10.57 -16.79
N GLY A 90 -13.48 10.87 -17.65
CA GLY A 90 -12.38 11.79 -17.38
C GLY A 90 -11.19 11.52 -18.31
N LYS A 91 -10.17 12.36 -18.20
CA LYS A 91 -8.92 12.25 -18.97
C LYS A 91 -7.70 11.91 -18.11
N TYR A 92 -7.82 12.14 -16.80
CA TYR A 92 -6.77 11.88 -15.81
C TYR A 92 -7.38 11.13 -14.64
N PHE A 93 -6.62 10.20 -14.08
CA PHE A 93 -7.08 9.33 -13.01
C PHE A 93 -6.07 9.25 -11.88
N LEU A 94 -6.58 9.15 -10.65
CA LEU A 94 -5.82 8.77 -9.47
C LEU A 94 -6.36 7.44 -8.94
N GLU A 95 -5.48 6.51 -8.67
CA GLU A 95 -5.75 5.29 -7.92
C GLU A 95 -5.35 5.53 -6.45
N VAL A 96 -6.27 5.27 -5.53
CA VAL A 96 -6.09 5.39 -4.08
C VAL A 96 -6.19 4.01 -3.47
N ARG A 97 -5.07 3.47 -2.98
CA ARG A 97 -4.99 2.12 -2.40
C ARG A 97 -4.73 2.18 -0.91
N LEU A 98 -5.60 1.55 -0.13
CA LEU A 98 -5.45 1.37 1.31
C LEU A 98 -5.04 -0.08 1.60
N HIS A 99 -3.95 -0.27 2.36
CA HIS A 99 -3.47 -1.59 2.75
C HIS A 99 -2.71 -1.57 4.10
N PRO A 100 -3.00 -2.50 5.03
CA PRO A 100 -4.12 -3.45 4.99
C PRO A 100 -5.46 -2.72 5.22
N ALA A 101 -6.53 -3.14 4.54
CA ALA A 101 -7.89 -2.64 4.72
C ALA A 101 -8.92 -3.66 4.21
N ALA A 102 -10.16 -3.56 4.70
CA ALA A 102 -11.29 -4.33 4.16
C ALA A 102 -12.54 -3.46 4.05
N GLY A 103 -13.36 -3.71 3.03
CA GLY A 103 -14.72 -3.16 2.89
C GLY A 103 -15.80 -4.09 3.44
N HIS A 104 -15.41 -5.22 4.05
CA HIS A 104 -16.27 -6.24 4.64
C HIS A 104 -15.81 -6.61 6.06
N ASP A 105 -16.72 -7.17 6.86
CA ASP A 105 -16.41 -7.70 8.19
C ASP A 105 -15.89 -9.16 8.13
N ASP A 106 -15.55 -9.72 9.31
CA ASP A 106 -14.97 -11.07 9.43
C ASP A 106 -15.92 -12.20 8.96
N ALA A 107 -17.22 -11.94 8.89
CA ALA A 107 -18.20 -12.89 8.36
C ALA A 107 -18.46 -12.68 6.85
N GLY A 108 -17.79 -11.70 6.23
CA GLY A 108 -17.84 -11.40 4.80
C GLY A 108 -18.95 -10.43 4.41
N GLN A 109 -19.66 -9.83 5.36
CA GLN A 109 -20.71 -8.86 5.06
C GLN A 109 -20.08 -7.53 4.66
N ASN A 110 -20.54 -6.96 3.54
CA ASN A 110 -20.10 -5.63 3.10
C ASN A 110 -20.49 -4.57 4.15
N VAL A 111 -19.50 -3.84 4.66
CA VAL A 111 -19.67 -2.72 5.58
C VAL A 111 -19.52 -1.37 4.90
N TYR A 112 -19.07 -1.33 3.65
CA TYR A 112 -18.97 -0.11 2.85
C TYR A 112 -20.36 0.36 2.39
N GLN A 113 -20.73 1.56 2.82
CA GLN A 113 -22.03 2.19 2.55
C GLN A 113 -21.96 3.29 1.48
N GLY A 114 -20.77 3.61 0.99
CA GLY A 114 -20.57 4.64 -0.03
C GLY A 114 -20.96 4.15 -1.43
N PRO A 115 -20.87 5.04 -2.44
CA PRO A 115 -21.14 4.65 -3.82
C PRO A 115 -20.03 3.74 -4.36
N LYS A 116 -20.41 2.75 -5.18
CA LYS A 116 -19.45 1.91 -5.90
C LYS A 116 -18.91 2.58 -7.16
N LEU A 117 -19.73 3.40 -7.81
CA LEU A 117 -19.38 4.19 -8.99
C LEU A 117 -20.31 5.39 -9.03
N VAL A 118 -19.76 6.60 -9.11
CA VAL A 118 -20.57 7.82 -9.15
C VAL A 118 -19.91 8.90 -9.98
N LYS A 119 -20.73 9.64 -10.72
CA LYS A 119 -20.33 10.87 -11.39
C LYS A 119 -20.49 12.05 -10.43
N ILE A 120 -19.47 12.89 -10.37
CA ILE A 120 -19.39 14.04 -9.47
C ILE A 120 -19.31 15.31 -10.31
N TYR A 121 -19.98 16.37 -9.85
CA TYR A 121 -20.06 17.65 -10.56
C TYR A 121 -19.40 18.76 -9.73
N LEU A 122 -18.11 18.59 -9.47
CA LEU A 122 -17.28 19.59 -8.78
C LEU A 122 -16.27 20.23 -9.75
N PRO A 123 -15.66 21.40 -9.42
CA PRO A 123 -14.69 22.07 -10.29
C PRO A 123 -13.61 21.16 -10.90
N LYS A 124 -12.97 20.30 -10.10
CA LYS A 124 -11.94 19.33 -10.53
C LYS A 124 -12.41 17.89 -10.50
N LEU A 125 -13.01 17.42 -9.41
CA LEU A 125 -13.40 16.02 -9.22
C LEU A 125 -14.64 15.69 -10.07
N LYS A 126 -14.51 14.73 -11.00
CA LYS A 126 -15.57 14.37 -11.97
C LYS A 126 -16.24 13.03 -11.72
N GLY A 127 -15.65 12.22 -10.87
CA GLY A 127 -16.26 11.00 -10.40
C GLY A 127 -15.33 10.19 -9.52
N MET A 128 -15.90 9.16 -8.91
CA MET A 128 -15.16 8.19 -8.12
C MET A 128 -15.75 6.79 -8.22
N ALA A 129 -14.94 5.78 -7.99
CA ALA A 129 -15.36 4.39 -7.91
C ALA A 129 -14.61 3.65 -6.81
N LEU A 130 -15.29 2.72 -6.15
CA LEU A 130 -14.66 1.62 -5.43
C LEU A 130 -14.26 0.57 -6.47
N THR A 131 -12.96 0.42 -6.72
CA THR A 131 -12.43 -0.45 -7.77
C THR A 131 -12.01 -1.82 -7.25
N GLY A 132 -11.87 -1.99 -5.93
CA GLY A 132 -11.58 -3.29 -5.33
C GLY A 132 -11.73 -3.32 -3.82
N ASP A 133 -12.03 -4.51 -3.32
CA ASP A 133 -11.96 -4.93 -1.92
C ASP A 133 -11.52 -6.40 -1.92
N TYR A 134 -10.21 -6.62 -1.97
CA TYR A 134 -9.62 -7.94 -2.22
C TYR A 134 -8.22 -8.06 -1.61
N GLU A 135 -7.88 -9.23 -1.04
CA GLU A 135 -6.55 -9.52 -0.46
C GLU A 135 -6.03 -8.48 0.54
N GLY A 136 -6.94 -7.85 1.29
CA GLY A 136 -6.61 -6.80 2.25
C GLY A 136 -6.30 -5.44 1.60
N TYR A 137 -6.66 -5.24 0.33
CA TYR A 137 -6.67 -3.95 -0.34
C TYR A 137 -8.10 -3.44 -0.48
N VAL A 138 -8.29 -2.16 -0.18
CA VAL A 138 -9.45 -1.41 -0.65
C VAL A 138 -8.95 -0.32 -1.59
N THR A 139 -9.43 -0.33 -2.82
CA THR A 139 -8.95 0.55 -3.88
C THR A 139 -10.06 1.45 -4.39
N PHE A 140 -9.76 2.73 -4.55
CA PHE A 140 -10.64 3.71 -5.17
C PHE A 140 -9.99 4.31 -6.41
N GLY A 141 -10.82 4.66 -7.39
CA GLY A 141 -10.45 5.49 -8.52
C GLY A 141 -11.12 6.86 -8.42
N ALA A 142 -10.41 7.92 -8.77
CA ALA A 142 -10.96 9.27 -8.95
C ALA A 142 -10.61 9.80 -10.35
N ALA A 143 -11.54 10.50 -11.01
CA ALA A 143 -11.28 11.09 -12.33
C ALA A 143 -11.41 12.60 -12.39
N PHE A 144 -10.69 13.14 -13.37
CA PHE A 144 -10.52 14.56 -13.62
C PHE A 144 -10.47 14.82 -15.13
N ASP A 145 -10.98 15.98 -15.56
CA ASP A 145 -10.86 16.42 -16.97
C ASP A 145 -9.48 17.01 -17.29
N THR A 146 -8.77 17.49 -16.27
CA THR A 146 -7.44 18.09 -16.37
C THR A 146 -6.52 17.48 -15.33
N LYS A 147 -5.20 17.56 -15.53
CA LYS A 147 -4.22 17.00 -14.59
C LYS A 147 -4.49 17.51 -13.17
N PRO A 148 -4.69 16.62 -12.18
CA PRO A 148 -4.94 17.04 -10.80
C PRO A 148 -3.63 17.50 -10.14
N SER A 149 -3.72 18.57 -9.34
CA SER A 149 -2.74 18.93 -8.33
C SER A 149 -3.36 18.60 -6.99
N TYR A 150 -2.73 17.74 -6.21
CA TYR A 150 -3.38 17.13 -5.04
C TYR A 150 -2.45 16.99 -3.84
N THR A 151 -3.05 16.97 -2.66
CA THR A 151 -2.39 16.67 -1.39
C THR A 151 -3.24 15.67 -0.61
N SER A 152 -2.61 14.86 0.24
CA SER A 152 -3.32 13.93 1.10
C SER A 152 -2.97 14.15 2.57
N SER A 153 -3.94 13.85 3.44
CA SER A 153 -3.76 13.92 4.89
C SER A 153 -4.67 12.92 5.60
N VAL A 154 -4.41 12.72 6.88
CA VAL A 154 -5.25 11.91 7.78
C VAL A 154 -5.91 12.85 8.79
N LEU A 155 -7.21 12.69 8.98
CA LEU A 155 -7.94 13.34 10.06
C LEU A 155 -8.40 12.29 11.07
N HIS A 156 -8.34 12.65 12.35
CA HIS A 156 -8.74 11.79 13.46
C HIS A 156 -10.10 12.21 14.03
N GLY A 157 -10.77 11.31 14.75
CA GLY A 157 -12.05 11.55 15.43
C GLY A 157 -13.21 12.04 14.56
N PRO A 158 -13.75 11.25 13.59
CA PRO A 158 -13.39 9.87 13.22
C PRO A 158 -12.18 9.78 12.25
N GLU A 159 -11.62 8.58 12.10
CA GLU A 159 -10.50 8.28 11.21
C GLU A 159 -10.89 8.44 9.73
N ARG A 160 -10.15 9.28 9.02
CA ARG A 160 -10.44 9.67 7.64
C ARG A 160 -9.16 9.85 6.86
N PHE A 161 -9.08 9.20 5.71
CA PHE A 161 -8.13 9.60 4.68
C PHE A 161 -8.76 10.71 3.83
N VAL A 162 -8.01 11.77 3.59
CA VAL A 162 -8.46 12.94 2.84
C VAL A 162 -7.54 13.16 1.64
N LEU A 163 -8.14 13.35 0.47
CA LEU A 163 -7.47 13.76 -0.76
C LEU A 163 -8.07 15.09 -1.22
N ASP A 164 -7.27 16.15 -1.16
CA ASP A 164 -7.65 17.49 -1.61
C ASP A 164 -7.04 17.77 -2.98
N VAL A 165 -7.87 18.25 -3.91
CA VAL A 165 -7.50 18.53 -5.29
C VAL A 165 -7.71 20.02 -5.57
N ALA A 166 -6.62 20.74 -5.74
CA ALA A 166 -6.62 22.19 -5.87
C ALA A 166 -7.23 22.66 -7.20
N HIS A 167 -7.93 23.79 -7.14
CA HIS A 167 -8.44 24.52 -8.29
C HIS A 167 -8.45 26.04 -8.05
N PRO A 168 -8.62 26.87 -9.09
CA PRO A 168 -8.83 28.31 -8.92
C PRO A 168 -10.00 28.60 -7.99
N ASN A 169 -10.00 29.77 -7.35
CA ASN A 169 -11.11 30.14 -6.48
C ASN A 169 -12.44 30.24 -7.26
N VAL A 170 -13.50 29.57 -6.79
CA VAL A 170 -14.86 29.55 -7.37
C VAL A 170 -15.95 30.07 -6.42
N CYS A 171 -15.53 30.58 -5.27
CA CYS A 171 -16.30 31.51 -4.44
C CYS A 171 -15.87 32.94 -4.81
#